data_AF-A0A962ER48-F1
#
_entry.id   AF-A0A962ER48-F1
#
_cell.length_a   1.000
_cell.length_b   1.000
_cell.length_c   1.000
_cell.angle_alpha   90.00
_cell.angle_beta   90.00
_cell.angle_gamma   90.00
#
_symmetry.space_group_name_H-M   'P 1'
#
loop_
_entity.id
_entity.type
_entity.pdbx_description
1 polymer ?
#
loop_
_entity_poly.entity_id
_entity_poly.type
_entity_poly.pdbx_seq_one_letter_code
_entity_poly.pdbx_strand_id
1 'polypeptide(L)'
;IQLVTALVVSAEAWDQISPENQKIVRDLAVENGRFASQLTIDLGEEALADVAASGVVISDVDLGPFKEAVAGVYGLLDLDAEAAIVNRVLGR
;
A
#
# COMPACT_ATOMS: atom_id res chain seq x y z
N ILE A 1 -2.70 -2.12 7.04
CA ILE A 1 -2.50 -0.86 6.28
C ILE A 1 -2.53 -1.25 4.82
N GLN A 2 -3.62 -0.94 4.11
CA GLN A 2 -3.69 -1.07 2.65
C GLN A 2 -3.47 0.26 1.94
N LEU A 3 -3.29 1.37 2.68
CA LEU A 3 -2.76 2.59 2.10
C LEU A 3 -1.27 2.41 1.81
N VAL A 4 -0.94 2.22 0.54
CA VAL A 4 0.43 2.10 0.02
C VAL A 4 1.02 3.47 -0.35
N THR A 5 0.22 4.53 -0.28
CA THR A 5 0.68 5.90 -0.57
C THR A 5 1.36 6.50 0.65
N ALA A 6 2.67 6.79 0.53
CA ALA A 6 3.40 7.50 1.56
C ALA A 6 2.90 8.96 1.67
N LEU A 7 2.56 9.38 2.89
CA LEU A 7 2.41 10.79 3.20
C LEU A 7 3.79 11.37 3.51
N VAL A 8 4.22 12.33 2.71
CA VAL A 8 5.54 12.96 2.83
C VAL A 8 5.41 14.45 3.14
N VAL A 9 6.39 14.97 3.87
CA VAL A 9 6.54 16.39 4.21
C VAL A 9 7.92 16.86 3.77
N SER A 10 8.07 18.15 3.48
CA SER A 10 9.39 18.74 3.17
C SER A 10 10.36 18.51 4.33
N ALA A 11 11.58 18.06 4.01
CA ALA A 11 12.63 17.87 5.01
C ALA A 11 13.00 19.19 5.71
N GLU A 12 13.12 20.28 4.94
CA GLU A 12 13.41 21.61 5.51
C GLU A 12 12.31 22.07 6.46
N ALA A 13 11.05 21.86 6.08
CA ALA A 13 9.92 22.20 6.95
C ALA A 13 9.88 21.32 8.19
N TRP A 14 10.24 20.04 8.07
CA TRP A 14 10.30 19.10 9.18
C TRP A 14 11.36 19.51 10.22
N ASP A 15 12.53 19.94 9.76
CA ASP A 15 13.65 20.34 10.62
C ASP A 15 13.37 21.64 11.40
N GLN A 16 12.41 22.44 10.95
CA GLN A 16 11.95 23.65 11.65
C GLN A 16 10.94 23.35 12.78
N ILE A 17 10.45 22.11 12.88
CA ILE A 17 9.47 21.69 13.88
C ILE A 17 10.19 21.13 15.12
N SER A 18 9.71 21.45 16.32
CA SER A 18 10.28 20.91 17.56
C SER A 18 10.16 19.38 17.62
N PRO A 19 11.06 18.67 18.34
CA PRO A 19 10.99 17.21 18.47
C PRO A 19 9.64 16.70 19.04
N GLU A 20 9.02 17.49 19.93
CA GLU A 20 7.69 17.19 20.47
C GLU A 20 6.60 17.23 19.39
N ASN A 21 6.59 18.28 18.58
CA ASN A 21 5.62 18.42 17.49
C ASN A 21 5.88 17.41 16.37
N GLN A 22 7.15 17.09 16.08
CA GLN A 22 7.50 16.00 15.16
C GLN A 22 6.92 14.67 15.64
N LYS A 23 6.99 14.38 16.93
CA LYS A 23 6.37 13.17 17.51
C LYS A 23 4.85 13.18 17.30
N ILE A 24 4.18 14.29 17.59
CA ILE A 24 2.73 14.43 17.39
C ILE A 24 2.35 14.15 15.93
N VAL A 25 3.07 14.75 14.98
CA VAL A 25 2.79 14.54 13.55
C VAL A 25 2.99 13.07 13.16
N ARG A 26 4.06 12.41 13.65
CA ARG A 26 4.29 10.98 13.37
C ARG A 26 3.18 10.10 13.94
N ASP A 27 2.79 10.31 15.19
CA ASP A 27 1.76 9.50 15.84
C ASP A 27 0.42 9.64 15.11
N LEU A 28 0.02 10.89 14.82
CA LEU A 28 -1.22 11.16 14.08
C LEU A 28 -1.17 10.63 12.65
N ALA A 29 -0.03 10.67 11.96
CA ALA A 29 0.11 10.09 10.64
C ALA A 29 -0.09 8.57 10.64
N VAL A 30 0.39 7.87 11.68
CA VAL A 30 0.17 6.43 11.83
C VAL A 30 -1.29 6.12 12.12
N GLU A 31 -1.91 6.85 13.05
CA GLU A 31 -3.32 6.68 13.41
C GLU A 31 -4.24 6.93 12.20
N ASN A 32 -4.11 8.09 11.56
CA ASN A 32 -4.92 8.46 10.41
C ASN A 32 -4.61 7.58 9.20
N GLY A 33 -3.36 7.12 9.03
CA GLY A 33 -3.01 6.17 7.97
C GLY A 33 -3.73 4.82 8.14
N ARG A 34 -3.92 4.35 9.38
CA ARG A 34 -4.73 3.15 9.67
C ARG A 34 -6.21 3.39 9.40
N PHE A 35 -6.75 4.52 9.87
CA PHE A 35 -8.14 4.90 9.63
C PHE A 35 -8.45 4.99 8.13
N ALA A 36 -7.65 5.74 7.37
CA ALA A 36 -7.83 5.89 5.93
C ALA A 36 -7.61 4.57 5.17
N SER A 37 -6.71 3.69 5.64
CA SER A 37 -6.57 2.34 5.07
C SER A 37 -7.86 1.56 5.16
N GLN A 38 -8.54 1.59 6.32
CA GLN A 38 -9.77 0.85 6.51
C GLN A 38 -10.88 1.42 5.62
N LEU A 39 -11.01 2.75 5.57
CA LEU A 39 -11.97 3.41 4.69
C LEU A 39 -11.77 3.03 3.22
N THR A 40 -10.52 2.87 2.77
CA THR A 40 -10.21 2.44 1.40
C THR A 40 -10.68 1.00 1.12
N ILE A 41 -10.55 0.10 2.11
CA ILE A 41 -11.04 -1.28 2.00
C ILE A 41 -12.56 -1.26 1.88
N ASP A 42 -13.23 -0.56 2.79
CA ASP A 42 -14.69 -0.50 2.86
C ASP A 42 -15.29 0.10 1.55
N LEU A 43 -14.72 1.22 1.08
CA LEU A 43 -15.14 1.85 -0.18
C LEU A 43 -14.78 1.00 -1.42
N GLY A 44 -13.72 0.18 -1.34
CA GLY A 44 -13.35 -0.74 -2.42
C GLY A 44 -14.39 -1.84 -2.62
N GLU A 45 -14.96 -2.37 -1.54
CA GLU A 45 -16.05 -3.33 -1.59
C GLU A 45 -17.33 -2.72 -2.20
N GLU A 46 -17.69 -1.50 -1.78
CA GLU A 46 -18.81 -0.75 -2.35
C GLU A 46 -18.61 -0.47 -3.84
N ALA A 47 -17.43 0.01 -4.24
CA ALA A 47 -17.11 0.30 -5.63
C ALA A 47 -17.19 -0.95 -6.54
N LEU A 48 -16.76 -2.12 -6.06
CA LEU A 48 -16.92 -3.37 -6.81
C LEU A 48 -18.40 -3.74 -6.97
N ALA A 49 -19.22 -3.57 -5.93
CA ALA A 49 -20.66 -3.82 -6.01
C ALA A 49 -21.34 -2.89 -7.02
N ASP A 50 -20.99 -1.60 -7.03
CA ASP A 50 -21.52 -0.60 -7.97
C ASP A 50 -21.14 -0.91 -9.41
N VAL A 51 -19.88 -1.32 -9.65
CA VAL A 51 -19.41 -1.75 -10.96
C VAL A 51 -20.20 -2.97 -11.44
N ALA A 52 -20.43 -3.97 -10.58
CA ALA A 52 -21.28 -5.12 -10.92
C ALA A 52 -22.72 -4.70 -11.26
N ALA A 53 -23.30 -3.78 -10.47
CA ALA A 53 -24.65 -3.27 -10.69
C ALA A 53 -24.79 -2.48 -12.00
N SER A 54 -23.70 -1.88 -12.50
CA SER A 54 -23.66 -1.23 -13.82
C SER A 54 -23.70 -2.22 -15.01
N GLY A 55 -23.71 -3.52 -14.74
CA GLY A 55 -23.77 -4.58 -15.76
C GLY A 55 -22.40 -5.13 -16.16
N VAL A 56 -21.32 -4.74 -15.47
CA VAL A 56 -19.97 -5.28 -15.70
C VAL A 56 -19.81 -6.63 -15.00
N VAL A 57 -19.20 -7.60 -15.69
CA VAL A 57 -18.89 -8.91 -15.11
C VAL A 57 -17.58 -8.83 -14.33
N ILE A 58 -17.62 -9.20 -13.05
CA ILE A 58 -16.44 -9.37 -12.20
C ILE A 58 -16.07 -10.85 -12.18
N SER A 59 -14.79 -11.15 -12.38
CA SER A 59 -14.29 -12.54 -12.44
C SER A 59 -13.16 -12.73 -11.44
N ASP A 60 -13.25 -13.80 -10.66
CA ASP A 60 -12.13 -14.30 -9.86
C ASP A 60 -11.20 -15.12 -10.76
N VAL A 61 -9.90 -14.80 -10.71
CA VAL A 61 -8.89 -15.43 -11.56
C VAL A 61 -7.79 -16.08 -10.72
N ASP A 62 -7.22 -17.17 -11.24
CA ASP A 62 -6.02 -17.76 -10.64
C ASP A 62 -4.83 -16.84 -10.88
N LEU A 63 -4.24 -16.35 -9.78
CA LEU A 63 -3.09 -15.45 -9.81
C LEU A 63 -1.75 -16.19 -10.00
N GLY A 64 -1.71 -17.52 -9.93
CA GLY A 64 -0.50 -18.34 -10.07
C GLY A 64 0.27 -18.08 -11.38
N PRO A 65 -0.37 -18.23 -12.55
CA PRO A 65 0.28 -18.00 -13.85
C PRO A 65 0.83 -16.57 -14.01
N PHE A 66 0.13 -15.59 -13.46
CA PHE A 66 0.56 -14.19 -13.51
C PHE A 66 1.82 -13.96 -12.66
N LYS A 67 1.88 -14.55 -11.46
CA LYS A 67 3.05 -14.45 -10.58
C LYS A 67 4.29 -15.09 -11.22
N GLU A 68 4.12 -16.23 -11.88
CA GLU A 68 5.20 -16.90 -12.60
C GLU A 68 5.69 -16.06 -13.78
N ALA A 69 4.76 -15.54 -14.60
CA ALA A 69 5.09 -14.73 -15.76
C ALA A 69 5.87 -13.45 -15.42
N VAL A 70 5.60 -12.84 -14.26
CA VAL A 70 6.26 -11.60 -13.81
C VAL A 70 7.46 -11.83 -12.88
N ALA A 71 7.81 -13.08 -12.56
CA ALA A 71 8.87 -13.39 -11.59
C ALA A 71 10.22 -12.74 -11.96
N GLY A 72 10.52 -12.62 -13.26
CA GLY A 72 11.75 -11.99 -13.76
C GLY A 72 11.80 -10.46 -13.66
N VAL A 73 10.68 -9.79 -13.33
CA VAL A 73 10.63 -8.32 -13.25
C VAL A 73 11.50 -7.79 -12.11
N TYR A 74 11.65 -8.53 -11.00
CA TYR A 74 12.53 -8.11 -9.91
C TYR A 74 13.99 -7.99 -10.39
N GLY A 75 14.51 -9.00 -11.07
CA GLY A 75 15.86 -8.95 -11.64
C GLY A 75 16.00 -7.91 -12.75
N LEU A 76 14.97 -7.69 -13.57
CA LEU A 76 14.99 -6.65 -14.61
C LEU A 76 15.13 -5.23 -14.03
N LEU A 77 14.58 -5.00 -12.83
CA LEU A 77 14.59 -3.70 -12.17
C LEU A 77 15.68 -3.58 -11.09
N ASP A 78 16.57 -4.57 -10.99
CA ASP A 78 17.59 -4.68 -9.93
C ASP A 78 17.00 -4.65 -8.50
N LEU A 79 15.84 -5.28 -8.30
CA LEU A 79 15.06 -5.29 -7.05
C LEU A 79 15.11 -6.63 -6.28
N ASP A 80 16.04 -7.53 -6.60
CA ASP A 80 16.12 -8.85 -5.97
C ASP A 80 16.35 -8.77 -4.45
N ALA A 81 17.10 -7.76 -3.99
CA ALA A 81 17.35 -7.54 -2.57
C ALA A 81 16.08 -7.12 -1.82
N GLU A 82 15.30 -6.20 -2.40
CA GLU A 82 14.03 -5.72 -1.90
C GLU A 82 12.98 -6.85 -1.88
N ALA A 83 12.93 -7.66 -2.94
CA ALA A 83 12.07 -8.83 -3.01
C ALA A 83 12.39 -9.82 -1.87
N ALA A 84 13.68 -10.04 -1.57
CA ALA A 84 14.10 -10.88 -0.44
C ALA A 84 13.66 -10.32 0.92
N ILE A 85 13.66 -8.99 1.11
CA ILE A 85 13.13 -8.35 2.32
C ILE A 85 11.63 -8.61 2.45
N VAL A 86 10.88 -8.44 1.37
CA VAL A 86 9.43 -8.68 1.35
C VAL A 86 9.11 -10.14 1.68
N ASN A 87 9.80 -11.10 1.05
CA ASN A 87 9.58 -12.53 1.33
C ASN A 87 9.83 -12.87 2.80
N ARG A 88 10.90 -12.32 3.39
CA ARG A 88 11.17 -12.47 4.83
C ARG A 88 10.03 -11.94 5.71
N VAL A 89 9.49 -10.76 5.38
CA VAL A 89 8.34 -10.18 6.11
C VAL A 89 7.08 -11.03 5.97
N LEU A 90 6.88 -11.64 4.80
CA LEU A 90 5.74 -12.49 4.51
C LEU A 90 5.89 -13.95 5.02
N GLY A 91 7.04 -14.30 5.62
CA GLY A 91 7.31 -15.65 6.11
C GLY A 91 7.45 -16.69 4.99
N ARG A 92 7.97 -16.28 3.82
CA ARG A 92 8.24 -17.14 2.65
C ARG A 92 9.73 -17.29 2.40
#